data_AF-A0A7V9JQH4-F1
#
_entry.id   AF-A0A7V9JQH4-F1
#
_cell.length_a   1.000
_cell.length_b   1.000
_cell.length_c   1.000
_cell.angle_alpha   90.00
_cell.angle_beta   90.00
_cell.angle_gamma   90.00
#
_symmetry.space_group_name_H-M   'P 1'
#
loop_
_entity.id
_entity.type
_entity.pdbx_description
1 polymer ?
#
loop_
_entity_poly.entity_id
_entity_poly.type
_entity_poly.pdbx_seq_one_letter_code
_entity_poly.pdbx_strand_id
1 'polypeptide(L)' 'MTAAHPTIPEPGVETLAGRIASLVEERQALRGEIAAPAQLEQNRREIARLQQRLSEALIARYLPSVA' A
#
# COMPACT_ATOMS: atom_id res chain seq x y z
N MET A 1 -8.67 13.46 -26.62
CA MET A 1 -7.97 12.19 -26.86
C MET A 1 -7.45 11.69 -25.52
N THR A 2 -8.24 10.88 -24.83
CA THR A 2 -7.90 10.36 -23.50
C THR A 2 -6.98 9.16 -23.70
N ALA A 3 -5.68 9.34 -23.48
CA ALA A 3 -4.76 8.22 -23.44
C ALA A 3 -5.16 7.34 -22.25
N ALA A 4 -5.75 6.18 -22.54
CA ALA A 4 -5.96 5.13 -21.56
C ALA A 4 -4.58 4.77 -21.01
N HIS A 5 -4.28 5.21 -19.78
CA HIS A 5 -3.17 4.67 -19.02
C HIS A 5 -3.38 3.15 -18.97
N PRO A 6 -2.38 2.32 -19.27
CA PRO A 6 -2.50 0.89 -19.06
C PRO A 6 -2.80 0.67 -17.59
N THR A 7 -4.04 0.32 -17.27
CA THR A 7 -4.46 -0.07 -15.93
C THR A 7 -3.82 -1.41 -15.65
N ILE A 8 -2.57 -1.37 -15.17
CA ILE A 8 -1.99 -2.50 -14.45
C ILE A 8 -3.04 -2.85 -13.39
N PRO A 9 -3.57 -4.09 -13.36
CA PRO A 9 -4.61 -4.45 -12.42
C PRO A 9 -4.10 -4.14 -11.02
N GLU A 10 -4.87 -3.33 -10.30
CA GLU A 10 -4.53 -2.96 -8.93
C GLU A 10 -4.32 -4.26 -8.12
N PRO A 11 -3.23 -4.35 -7.34
CA PRO A 11 -2.94 -5.55 -6.56
C PRO A 11 -4.11 -5.86 -5.64
N GLY A 12 -4.47 -7.15 -5.54
CA GLY A 12 -5.56 -7.60 -4.68
C GLY A 12 -5.32 -7.30 -3.20
N VAL A 13 -6.40 -7.34 -2.42
CA VAL A 13 -6.42 -7.07 -0.96
C VAL A 13 -5.30 -7.81 -0.22
N GLU A 14 -5.11 -9.09 -0.51
CA GLU A 14 -4.14 -9.96 0.14
C GLU A 14 -2.69 -9.54 -0.19
N THR A 15 -2.45 -9.12 -1.44
CA THR A 15 -1.13 -8.62 -1.88
C THR A 15 -0.79 -7.30 -1.20
N LEU A 16 -1.76 -6.39 -1.11
CA LEU A 16 -1.59 -5.11 -0.43
C LEU A 16 -1.31 -5.30 1.06
N ALA A 17 -2.08 -6.18 1.73
CA ALA A 17 -1.86 -6.51 3.13
C ALA A 17 -0.48 -7.12 3.39
N GLY A 18 -0.04 -8.05 2.54
CA GLY A 18 1.30 -8.66 2.64
C GLY A 18 2.42 -7.63 2.48
N ARG A 19 2.31 -6.72 1.51
CA ARG A 19 3.30 -5.64 1.31
C ARG A 19 3.36 -4.67 2.50
N ILE A 20 2.21 -4.32 3.08
CA ILE A 20 2.15 -3.49 4.28
C ILE A 20 2.86 -4.20 5.45
N ALA A 21 2.63 -5.50 5.64
CA ALA A 21 3.30 -6.26 6.69
C ALA A 21 4.83 -6.23 6.53
N SER A 22 5.35 -6.48 5.32
CA SER A 22 6.80 -6.40 5.05
C SER A 22 7.38 -5.00 5.30
N LEU A 23 6.67 -3.93 4.94
CA LEU A 23 7.13 -2.56 5.23
C LEU A 23 7.12 -2.24 6.73
N VAL A 24 6.17 -2.81 7.49
CA VAL A 24 6.16 -2.67 8.95
C VAL A 24 7.34 -3.39 9.57
N GLU A 25 7.68 -4.59 9.09
CA GLU A 25 8.89 -5.33 9.51
C GLU A 25 10.16 -4.53 9.21
N GLU A 26 10.30 -4.02 7.98
CA GLU A 26 11.40 -3.13 7.59
C GLU A 26 11.50 -1.92 8.53
N ARG A 27 10.37 -1.31 8.88
CA ARG A 27 10.33 -0.17 9.80
C ARG A 27 10.87 -0.52 11.19
N GLN A 28 10.58 -1.73 11.69
CA GLN A 28 11.11 -2.16 12.98
C GLN A 28 12.63 -2.37 12.89
N ALA A 29 13.13 -2.94 11.80
CA ALA A 29 14.57 -3.06 11.56
C ALA A 29 15.26 -1.68 11.52
N LEU A 30 14.72 -0.72 10.76
CA LEU A 30 15.24 0.65 10.67
C LEU A 30 15.32 1.35 12.03
N ARG A 31 14.38 1.08 12.94
CA ARG A 31 14.41 1.63 14.31
C ARG A 31 15.50 0.99 15.17
N GLY A 32 15.81 -0.28 14.95
CA GLY A 32 16.92 -0.97 15.63
C GLY A 32 18.30 -0.45 15.19
N GLU A 33 18.42 0.04 13.96
CA GLU A 33 19.71 0.39 13.34
C GLU A 33 20.12 1.88 13.39
N ILE A 34 19.43 2.74 14.17
CA ILE A 34 19.65 4.20 14.13
C ILE A 34 19.55 4.72 12.67
N ALA A 35 18.57 4.23 11.91
CA ALA A 35 18.39 4.63 10.52
C ALA A 35 18.16 6.14 10.38
N ALA A 36 18.55 6.68 9.23
CA ALA A 36 18.40 8.10 8.96
C ALA A 36 16.90 8.50 8.99
N PRO A 37 16.54 9.69 9.51
CA PRO A 37 15.15 10.16 9.54
C PRO A 37 14.46 10.13 8.17
N ALA A 38 15.22 10.35 7.09
CA ALA A 38 14.71 10.29 5.72
C ALA A 38 14.22 8.89 5.33
N GLN A 39 14.91 7.82 5.74
CA GLN A 39 14.50 6.44 5.46
C GLN A 39 13.22 6.09 6.22
N LEU A 40 13.11 6.52 7.48
CA LEU A 40 11.90 6.33 8.29
C LEU A 40 10.70 7.08 7.70
N GLU A 41 10.91 8.28 7.16
CA GLU A 41 9.84 9.05 6.50
C GLU A 41 9.43 8.42 5.16
N GLN A 42 10.39 7.93 4.37
CA GLN A 42 10.10 7.22 3.12
C GLN A 42 9.26 5.97 3.39
N ASN A 43 9.69 5.12 4.32
CA ASN A 43 8.95 3.92 4.72
C ASN A 43 7.54 4.27 5.24
N ARG A 44 7.38 5.36 6.01
CA ARG A 44 6.06 5.83 6.48
C ARG A 44 5.14 6.21 5.32
N ARG A 45 5.66 6.94 4.32
CA ARG A 45 4.88 7.36 3.14
C ARG A 45 4.43 6.16 2.31
N GLU A 46 5.29 5.15 2.17
CA GLU A 46 4.96 3.94 1.43
C GLU A 46 3.85 3.14 2.12
N ILE A 47 3.95 2.97 3.45
CA ILE A 47 2.89 2.32 4.26
C ILE A 47 1.56 3.05 4.06
N ALA A 48 1.55 4.39 4.19
CA ALA A 48 0.33 5.19 4.05
C ALA A 48 -0.31 5.04 2.65
N ARG A 49 0.52 5.03 1.59
CA ARG A 49 0.04 4.84 0.22
C ARG A 49 -0.60 3.46 0.03
N LEU A 50 0.03 2.40 0.53
CA LEU A 50 -0.54 1.05 0.42
C LEU A 50 -1.80 0.88 1.26
N GLN A 51 -1.89 1.51 2.43
CA GLN A 51 -3.10 1.51 3.25
C GLN A 51 -4.29 2.20 2.56
N GLN A 52 -4.03 3.31 1.85
CA GLN A 52 -5.05 3.97 1.01
C GLN A 52 -5.57 3.01 -0.05
N ARG A 53 -4.67 2.38 -0.82
CA ARG A 53 -5.04 1.40 -1.86
C ARG A 53 -5.77 0.19 -1.29
N LEU A 54 -5.36 -0.30 -0.11
CA LEU A 54 -6.03 -1.41 0.57
C LEU A 54 -7.46 -1.03 0.94
N SER A 55 -7.66 0.19 1.42
CA SER A 55 -9.00 0.71 1.73
C SER A 55 -9.87 0.75 0.48
N GLU A 56 -9.35 1.29 -0.62
CA GLU A 56 -10.05 1.33 -1.92
C GLU A 56 -10.40 -0.07 -2.43
N ALA A 57 -9.46 -1.02 -2.36
CA ALA A 57 -9.68 -2.40 -2.77
C ALA A 57 -10.74 -3.12 -1.92
N LEU A 58 -10.76 -2.88 -0.61
CA LEU A 58 -11.78 -3.41 0.30
C LEU A 58 -13.15 -2.82 0.00
N ILE A 59 -13.24 -1.51 -0.22
CA ILE A 59 -14.49 -0.85 -0.63
C ILE A 59 -15.00 -1.46 -1.93
N ALA A 60 -14.15 -1.59 -2.95
CA ALA A 60 -14.53 -2.18 -4.23
C ALA A 60 -15.00 -3.63 -4.09
N ARG A 61 -14.35 -4.44 -3.23
CA ARG A 61 -14.71 -5.84 -3.00
C ARG A 61 -16.08 -6.02 -2.34
N TYR A 62 -16.46 -5.10 -1.45
CA TYR A 62 -17.69 -5.17 -0.68
C TYR A 62 -18.79 -4.23 -1.17
N LEU A 63 -18.53 -3.47 -2.24
CA LEU A 63 -19.59 -2.71 -2.89
C LEU A 63 -20.67 -3.69 -3.37
N PRO A 64 -21.95 -3.46 -3.05
CA PRO A 64 -23.02 -4.26 -3.61
C PRO A 64 -22.95 -4.16 -5.13
N SER A 65 -22.85 -5.30 -5.81
CA SER A 65 -23.13 -5.33 -7.25
C SER A 65 -24.61 -4.96 -7.38
N VAL A 66 -24.89 -3.74 -7.83
CA VAL A 66 -26.25 -3.35 -8.17
C VAL A 66 -26.69 -4.29 -9.30
N ALA A 67 -27.62 -5.19 -8.95
CA ALA A 67 -28.28 -6.09 -9.90
C ALA A 67 -29.30 -5.32 -10.74
#